data_AF-A0A7W3JGL4-F1
#
_entry.id   AF-A0A7W3JGL4-F1
#
_cell.length_a   1.000
_cell.length_b   1.000
_cell.length_c   1.000
_cell.angle_alpha   90.00
_cell.angle_beta   90.00
_cell.angle_gamma   90.00
#
_symmetry.space_group_name_H-M   'P 1'
#
loop_
_entity.id
_entity.type
_entity.pdbx_description
1 polymer ?
#
loop_
_entity_poly.entity_id
_entity_poly.type
_entity_poly.pdbx_seq_one_letter_code
_entity_poly.pdbx_strand_id
1 'polypeptide(L)'
;MATDYAGPQVSIGNGQTINATVAPYLAALTAAVLADPAVVAAGITTLTYTEGTRTWARQNYLFVNQGKPGFNPAYSPDRPSDHQWGNAIDFGSGAGYAGTPVQLALHRLGPIYGFSFPIKNELWHGVCDPATAQPLPAPTLPEEEDMIDILLLKAPQERGIFGSGFNQKFKDTSEMNMTLGVLKRAPTVRITEVTVTALEFARIDWATQPDDLDTIKNRK
;
A
#
# COMPACT_ATOMS: atom_id res chain seq x y z
N MET A 1 -14.74 -22.15 22.34
CA MET A 1 -14.54 -20.71 22.04
C MET A 1 -13.59 -20.64 20.86
N ALA A 2 -13.96 -19.98 19.76
CA ALA A 2 -13.05 -19.79 18.64
C ALA A 2 -12.01 -18.74 19.04
N THR A 3 -10.79 -19.16 19.33
CA THR A 3 -9.65 -18.24 19.38
C THR A 3 -9.41 -17.74 17.97
N ASP A 4 -9.40 -16.42 17.80
CA ASP A 4 -8.97 -15.80 16.55
C ASP A 4 -7.48 -16.08 16.40
N TYR A 5 -7.14 -17.11 15.62
CA TYR A 5 -5.75 -17.56 15.42
C TYR A 5 -4.96 -16.57 14.56
N ALA A 6 -5.67 -15.76 13.79
CA ALA A 6 -5.08 -14.79 12.91
C ALA A 6 -4.77 -13.51 13.70
N GLY A 7 -3.55 -12.99 13.59
CA GLY A 7 -3.19 -11.68 14.14
C GLY A 7 -3.96 -10.53 13.47
N PRO A 8 -3.48 -9.28 13.53
CA PRO A 8 -4.09 -8.19 12.78
C PRO A 8 -4.31 -8.57 11.30
N GLN A 9 -5.51 -8.31 10.77
CA GLN A 9 -5.89 -8.69 9.41
C GLN A 9 -5.97 -7.47 8.49
N VAL A 10 -5.68 -7.65 7.21
CA VAL A 10 -5.85 -6.63 6.17
C VAL A 10 -6.66 -7.18 5.00
N SER A 11 -7.47 -6.32 4.39
CA SER A 11 -8.24 -6.67 3.19
C SER A 11 -7.32 -6.82 1.99
N ILE A 12 -7.53 -7.88 1.22
CA ILE A 12 -6.83 -8.15 -0.05
C ILE A 12 -7.77 -8.10 -1.25
N GLY A 13 -8.99 -7.58 -1.06
CA GLY A 13 -10.04 -7.52 -2.07
C GLY A 13 -10.97 -8.75 -2.06
N ASN A 14 -12.08 -8.66 -2.81
CA ASN A 14 -13.09 -9.72 -2.94
C ASN A 14 -13.63 -10.28 -1.60
N GLY A 15 -13.69 -9.43 -0.57
CA GLY A 15 -14.11 -9.83 0.78
C GLY A 15 -13.11 -10.75 1.51
N GLN A 16 -11.92 -10.96 0.96
CA GLN A 16 -10.87 -11.76 1.56
C GLN A 16 -9.95 -10.91 2.43
N THR A 17 -9.39 -11.52 3.47
CA THR A 17 -8.38 -10.93 4.33
C THR A 17 -7.15 -11.83 4.41
N ILE A 18 -6.03 -11.28 4.88
CA ILE A 18 -4.82 -12.03 5.23
C ILE A 18 -4.15 -11.40 6.45
N ASN A 19 -3.24 -12.12 7.10
CA ASN A 19 -2.45 -11.58 8.20
C ASN A 19 -1.63 -10.36 7.72
N ALA A 20 -1.68 -9.26 8.49
CA ALA A 20 -0.99 -8.01 8.17
C ALA A 20 0.53 -8.19 8.01
N THR A 21 1.12 -9.18 8.67
CA THR A 21 2.55 -9.52 8.52
C THR A 21 2.86 -10.21 7.19
N VAL A 22 1.89 -10.87 6.58
CA VAL A 22 2.01 -11.59 5.30
C VAL A 22 1.69 -10.70 4.10
N ALA A 23 0.78 -9.73 4.27
CA ALA A 23 0.28 -8.91 3.17
C ALA A 23 1.35 -8.19 2.33
N PRO A 24 2.44 -7.61 2.89
CA PRO A 24 3.50 -7.02 2.08
C PRO A 24 4.17 -8.03 1.15
N TYR A 25 4.37 -9.27 1.61
CA TYR A 25 4.96 -10.35 0.81
C TYR A 25 4.01 -10.81 -0.29
N LEU A 26 2.70 -10.92 0.02
CA LEU A 26 1.69 -11.22 -0.99
C LEU A 26 1.65 -10.15 -2.08
N ALA A 27 1.69 -8.86 -1.70
CA ALA A 27 1.70 -7.76 -2.66
C ALA A 27 2.93 -7.80 -3.57
N ALA A 28 4.11 -8.06 -3.00
CA ALA A 28 5.35 -8.17 -3.76
C ALA A 28 5.35 -9.37 -4.71
N LEU A 29 4.89 -10.54 -4.25
CA LEU A 29 4.72 -11.73 -5.09
C LEU A 29 3.75 -11.46 -6.25
N THR A 30 2.60 -10.84 -5.97
CA THR A 30 1.61 -10.52 -7.01
C THR A 30 2.17 -9.58 -8.06
N ALA A 31 2.89 -8.53 -7.67
CA ALA A 31 3.55 -7.64 -8.61
C ALA A 31 4.57 -8.39 -9.48
N ALA A 32 5.39 -9.27 -8.87
CA ALA A 32 6.37 -10.06 -9.60
C ALA A 32 5.73 -11.07 -10.57
N VAL A 33 4.64 -11.71 -10.17
CA VAL A 33 3.88 -12.64 -11.03
C VAL A 33 3.25 -11.89 -12.20
N LEU A 34 2.64 -10.72 -11.97
CA LEU A 34 2.02 -9.93 -13.04
C LEU A 34 3.05 -9.28 -13.99
N ALA A 35 4.30 -9.12 -13.54
CA ALA A 35 5.42 -8.69 -14.38
C ALA A 35 6.10 -9.86 -15.13
N ASP A 36 5.76 -11.12 -14.83
CA ASP A 36 6.36 -12.28 -15.49
C ASP A 36 6.04 -12.28 -16.99
N PRO A 37 7.04 -12.42 -17.89
CA PRO A 37 6.82 -12.35 -19.33
C PRO A 37 5.81 -13.37 -19.87
N ALA A 38 5.73 -14.58 -19.30
CA ALA A 38 4.78 -15.59 -19.73
C ALA A 38 3.36 -15.26 -19.26
N VAL A 39 3.21 -14.66 -18.07
CA VAL A 39 1.92 -14.16 -17.57
C VAL A 39 1.43 -12.99 -18.41
N VAL A 40 2.31 -12.04 -18.74
CA VAL A 40 2.02 -10.90 -19.62
C VAL A 40 1.64 -11.38 -21.02
N ALA A 41 2.39 -12.32 -21.60
CA ALA A 41 2.10 -12.88 -22.92
C ALA A 41 0.76 -13.63 -22.97
N ALA A 42 0.30 -14.18 -21.83
CA ALA A 42 -1.02 -14.79 -21.70
C ALA A 42 -2.15 -13.78 -21.50
N GLY A 43 -1.87 -12.48 -21.49
CA GLY A 43 -2.86 -11.40 -21.34
C GLY A 43 -3.43 -11.27 -19.92
N ILE A 44 -2.75 -11.83 -18.92
CA ILE A 44 -3.22 -11.80 -17.54
C ILE A 44 -2.74 -10.50 -16.87
N THR A 45 -3.70 -9.64 -16.53
CA THR A 45 -3.43 -8.31 -15.93
C THR A 45 -3.78 -8.25 -14.45
N THR A 46 -4.44 -9.28 -13.91
CA THR A 46 -4.82 -9.36 -12.50
C THR A 46 -4.67 -10.78 -11.95
N LEU A 47 -4.27 -10.85 -10.68
CA LEU A 47 -4.23 -12.10 -9.92
C LEU A 47 -5.42 -12.14 -8.98
N THR A 48 -6.27 -13.16 -9.12
CA THR A 48 -7.46 -13.31 -8.27
C THR A 48 -7.08 -14.08 -7.01
N TYR A 49 -7.62 -13.67 -5.87
CA TYR A 49 -7.54 -14.43 -4.62
C TYR A 49 -8.90 -15.06 -4.32
N THR A 50 -8.94 -16.38 -4.30
CA THR A 50 -10.20 -17.11 -4.10
C THR A 50 -10.50 -17.35 -2.63
N GLU A 51 -9.48 -17.49 -1.79
CA GLU A 51 -9.67 -17.65 -0.35
C GLU A 51 -8.41 -17.21 0.43
N GLY A 52 -8.58 -16.29 1.38
CA GLY A 52 -7.55 -15.87 2.35
C GLY A 52 -7.85 -16.43 3.75
N THR A 53 -7.93 -15.58 4.76
CA THR A 53 -8.17 -16.01 6.15
C THR A 53 -9.53 -16.70 6.31
N ARG A 54 -9.53 -17.84 7.00
CA ARG A 54 -10.75 -18.61 7.30
C ARG A 54 -11.14 -18.47 8.76
N THR A 55 -12.43 -18.26 9.00
CA THR A 55 -13.02 -18.43 10.35
C THR A 55 -13.13 -19.93 10.68
N TRP A 56 -13.26 -20.25 11.98
CA TRP A 56 -13.55 -21.62 12.41
C TRP A 56 -14.81 -22.18 11.72
N ALA A 57 -15.87 -21.38 11.59
CA ALA A 57 -17.11 -21.82 10.96
C ALA A 57 -16.93 -22.17 9.48
N ARG A 58 -16.14 -21.37 8.74
CA ARG A 58 -15.77 -21.64 7.35
C ARG A 58 -14.93 -22.92 7.24
N GLN A 59 -13.92 -23.10 8.09
CA GLN A 59 -13.11 -24.32 8.10
C GLN A 59 -13.94 -25.56 8.45
N ASN A 60 -14.83 -25.47 9.46
CA ASN A 60 -15.72 -26.57 9.84
C ASN A 60 -16.67 -26.94 8.69
N TYR A 61 -17.24 -25.94 7.99
CA TYR A 61 -18.07 -26.19 6.82
C TYR A 61 -17.34 -26.99 5.73
N LEU A 62 -16.08 -26.66 5.44
CA LEU A 62 -15.28 -27.41 4.49
C LEU A 62 -14.97 -28.82 5.00
N PHE A 63 -14.58 -28.95 6.27
CA PHE A 63 -14.25 -30.23 6.90
C PHE A 63 -15.42 -31.22 6.90
N VAL A 64 -16.62 -30.80 7.28
CA VAL A 64 -17.80 -31.71 7.34
C VAL A 64 -18.35 -32.09 5.96
N ASN A 65 -17.99 -31.33 4.91
CA ASN A 65 -18.42 -31.59 3.54
C ASN A 65 -17.32 -32.19 2.66
N GLN A 66 -16.10 -32.35 3.16
CA GLN A 66 -14.99 -32.93 2.40
C GLN A 66 -15.36 -34.30 1.81
N GLY A 67 -14.93 -34.55 0.58
CA GLY A 67 -15.25 -35.78 -0.16
C GLY A 67 -16.63 -35.77 -0.85
N LYS A 68 -17.47 -34.75 -0.65
CA LYS A 68 -18.64 -34.51 -1.49
C LYS A 68 -18.22 -33.85 -2.82
N PRO A 69 -19.02 -33.98 -3.90
CA PRO A 69 -18.77 -33.26 -5.14
C PRO A 69 -18.59 -31.75 -4.89
N GLY A 70 -17.46 -31.19 -5.33
CA GLY A 70 -17.11 -29.78 -5.13
C GLY A 70 -16.36 -29.46 -3.84
N PHE A 71 -16.01 -30.45 -3.01
CA PHE A 71 -15.25 -30.25 -1.76
C PHE A 71 -13.94 -31.01 -1.76
N ASN A 72 -12.84 -30.27 -1.70
CA ASN A 72 -11.50 -30.81 -1.51
C ASN A 72 -11.30 -31.33 -0.08
N PRO A 73 -10.30 -32.19 0.16
CA PRO A 73 -9.85 -32.55 1.50
C PRO A 73 -9.58 -31.29 2.34
N ALA A 74 -10.01 -31.30 3.60
CA ALA A 74 -9.85 -30.15 4.48
C ALA A 74 -9.37 -30.62 5.86
N TYR A 75 -8.49 -29.83 6.48
CA TYR A 75 -8.06 -30.09 7.86
C TYR A 75 -9.22 -29.92 8.84
N SER A 76 -9.19 -30.70 9.93
CA SER A 76 -10.10 -30.53 11.06
C SER A 76 -10.01 -29.10 11.60
N PRO A 77 -11.14 -28.43 11.89
CA PRO A 77 -11.12 -27.06 12.40
C PRO A 77 -10.52 -26.93 13.81
N ASP A 78 -10.32 -28.07 14.51
CA ASP A 78 -9.67 -28.16 15.82
C ASP A 78 -8.14 -28.24 15.71
N ARG A 79 -7.61 -28.42 14.49
CA ARG A 79 -6.19 -28.25 14.16
C ARG A 79 -6.09 -27.07 13.19
N PRO A 80 -5.70 -25.88 13.66
CA PRO A 80 -5.88 -24.68 12.86
C PRO A 80 -5.10 -24.77 11.55
N SER A 81 -5.81 -24.62 10.43
CA SER A 81 -5.23 -24.60 9.08
C SER A 81 -4.45 -23.32 8.84
N ASP A 82 -3.54 -23.30 7.88
CA ASP A 82 -2.77 -22.09 7.55
C ASP A 82 -3.67 -20.89 7.16
N HIS A 83 -4.86 -21.17 6.62
CA HIS A 83 -5.88 -20.14 6.39
C HIS A 83 -6.46 -19.58 7.70
N GLN A 84 -6.61 -20.38 8.76
CA GLN A 84 -7.06 -19.87 10.06
C GLN A 84 -6.02 -18.96 10.72
N TRP A 85 -4.73 -19.13 10.41
CA TRP A 85 -3.66 -18.24 10.87
C TRP A 85 -3.51 -16.98 10.00
N GLY A 86 -4.19 -16.97 8.84
CA GLY A 86 -4.07 -15.93 7.82
C GLY A 86 -2.72 -15.96 7.11
N ASN A 87 -2.06 -17.11 7.06
CA ASN A 87 -0.77 -17.28 6.40
C ASN A 87 -0.88 -17.97 5.03
N ALA A 88 -2.02 -18.57 4.71
CA ALA A 88 -2.28 -19.16 3.41
C ALA A 88 -3.21 -18.31 2.53
N ILE A 89 -3.03 -18.49 1.23
CA ILE A 89 -3.84 -17.90 0.18
C ILE A 89 -4.10 -18.94 -0.91
N ASP A 90 -5.35 -19.06 -1.34
CA ASP A 90 -5.71 -19.81 -2.54
C ASP A 90 -5.75 -18.85 -3.73
N PHE A 91 -4.88 -19.10 -4.72
CA PHE A 91 -4.78 -18.29 -5.93
C PHE A 91 -5.75 -18.74 -7.03
N GLY A 92 -6.37 -17.78 -7.70
CA GLY A 92 -7.17 -17.97 -8.90
C GLY A 92 -6.35 -17.80 -10.18
N SER A 93 -6.98 -17.26 -11.23
CA SER A 93 -6.32 -16.91 -12.50
C SER A 93 -5.54 -18.07 -13.17
N GLY A 94 -6.05 -19.29 -13.03
CA GLY A 94 -5.42 -20.49 -13.61
C GLY A 94 -4.32 -21.12 -12.75
N ALA A 95 -4.02 -20.59 -11.56
CA ALA A 95 -3.02 -21.15 -10.64
C ALA A 95 -3.30 -22.61 -10.26
N GLY A 96 -4.57 -23.04 -10.32
CA GLY A 96 -4.94 -24.40 -10.00
C GLY A 96 -4.72 -25.45 -11.09
N TYR A 97 -4.29 -25.05 -12.28
CA TYR A 97 -4.00 -25.95 -13.38
C TYR A 97 -2.49 -26.01 -13.62
N ALA A 98 -1.94 -27.24 -13.67
CA ALA A 98 -0.53 -27.45 -13.91
C ALA A 98 -0.11 -26.88 -15.28
N GLY A 99 1.03 -26.20 -15.32
CA GLY A 99 1.62 -25.69 -16.54
C GLY A 99 1.02 -24.38 -17.06
N THR A 100 0.07 -23.77 -16.36
CA THR A 100 -0.37 -22.41 -16.71
C THR A 100 0.74 -21.41 -16.39
N PRO A 101 0.82 -20.29 -17.13
CA PRO A 101 1.83 -19.25 -16.85
C PRO A 101 1.79 -18.75 -15.41
N VAL A 102 0.60 -18.56 -14.84
CA VAL A 102 0.44 -18.14 -13.44
C VAL A 102 0.91 -19.22 -12.47
N GLN A 103 0.56 -20.49 -12.67
CA GLN A 103 1.01 -21.57 -11.80
C GLN A 103 2.54 -21.70 -11.81
N LEU A 104 3.14 -21.66 -13.00
CA LEU A 104 4.60 -21.73 -13.15
C LEU A 104 5.30 -20.51 -12.51
N ALA A 105 4.77 -19.30 -12.71
CA ALA A 105 5.30 -18.08 -12.12
C ALA A 105 5.20 -18.11 -10.58
N LEU A 106 4.05 -18.51 -10.03
CA LEU A 106 3.85 -18.65 -8.58
C LEU A 106 4.83 -19.65 -7.97
N HIS A 107 5.00 -20.84 -8.56
CA HIS A 107 5.90 -21.86 -8.01
C HIS A 107 7.37 -21.47 -8.11
N ARG A 108 7.75 -20.70 -9.15
CA ARG A 108 9.11 -20.20 -9.35
C ARG A 108 9.45 -19.00 -8.47
N LEU A 109 8.52 -18.05 -8.34
CA LEU A 109 8.74 -16.78 -7.65
C LEU A 109 8.34 -16.84 -6.16
N GLY A 110 7.36 -17.67 -5.81
CA GLY A 110 6.84 -17.83 -4.45
C GLY A 110 7.92 -17.95 -3.38
N PRO A 111 8.91 -18.87 -3.54
CA PRO A 111 9.96 -19.05 -2.54
C PRO A 111 10.79 -17.79 -2.26
N ILE A 112 10.92 -16.88 -3.22
CA ILE A 112 11.65 -15.61 -3.06
C ILE A 112 10.91 -14.70 -2.04
N TYR A 113 9.58 -14.77 -2.04
CA TYR A 113 8.71 -13.96 -1.19
C TYR A 113 8.17 -14.75 0.01
N GLY A 114 8.81 -15.87 0.37
CA GLY A 114 8.44 -16.70 1.52
C GLY A 114 7.20 -17.57 1.30
N PHE A 115 6.70 -17.70 0.07
CA PHE A 115 5.58 -18.60 -0.24
C PHE A 115 6.09 -19.98 -0.66
N SER A 116 5.49 -21.01 -0.08
CA SER A 116 5.64 -22.40 -0.51
C SER A 116 4.31 -22.96 -1.01
N PHE A 117 4.35 -23.98 -1.87
CA PHE A 117 3.18 -24.67 -2.41
C PHE A 117 3.22 -26.16 -2.02
N PRO A 118 3.00 -26.47 -0.73
CA PRO A 118 3.36 -27.78 -0.18
C PRO A 118 2.37 -28.90 -0.53
N ILE A 119 1.15 -28.55 -0.94
CA ILE A 119 0.08 -29.53 -1.15
C ILE A 119 0.05 -29.96 -2.61
N LYS A 120 0.51 -31.19 -2.89
CA LYS A 120 0.69 -31.75 -4.25
C LYS A 120 -0.54 -31.60 -5.16
N ASN A 121 -1.76 -31.72 -4.60
CA ASN A 121 -3.00 -31.67 -5.36
C ASN A 121 -3.70 -30.30 -5.31
N GLU A 122 -3.10 -29.31 -4.65
CA GLU A 122 -3.63 -27.95 -4.53
C GLU A 122 -2.56 -26.97 -5.01
N LEU A 123 -2.33 -26.96 -6.33
CA LEU A 123 -1.28 -26.13 -6.95
C LEU A 123 -1.49 -24.63 -6.72
N TRP A 124 -2.72 -24.24 -6.40
CA TRP A 124 -3.14 -22.89 -6.07
C TRP A 124 -2.88 -22.49 -4.61
N HIS A 125 -2.56 -23.44 -3.73
CA HIS A 125 -2.49 -23.20 -2.29
C HIS A 125 -1.08 -22.75 -1.89
N GLY A 126 -0.92 -21.45 -1.65
CA GLY A 126 0.33 -20.86 -1.20
C GLY A 126 0.34 -20.61 0.31
N VAL A 127 1.36 -21.08 1.02
CA VAL A 127 1.59 -20.83 2.45
C VAL A 127 2.79 -19.91 2.61
N CYS A 128 2.60 -18.77 3.27
CA CYS A 128 3.65 -17.79 3.53
C CYS A 128 4.30 -18.03 4.90
N ASP A 129 5.63 -18.14 4.89
CA ASP A 129 6.48 -17.94 6.06
C ASP A 129 7.39 -16.73 5.82
N PRO A 130 7.06 -15.55 6.38
CA PRO A 130 7.88 -14.35 6.27
C PRO A 130 9.34 -14.53 6.70
N ALA A 131 9.64 -15.49 7.60
CA ALA A 131 11.00 -15.74 8.04
C ALA A 131 11.89 -16.35 6.94
N THR A 132 11.27 -16.93 5.90
CA THR A 132 11.97 -17.52 4.75
C THR A 132 12.06 -16.58 3.55
N ALA A 133 11.37 -15.44 3.59
CA ALA A 133 11.36 -14.49 2.50
C ALA A 133 12.68 -13.74 2.37
N GLN A 134 13.03 -13.34 1.14
CA GLN A 134 14.03 -12.31 0.94
C GLN A 134 13.54 -11.00 1.56
N PRO A 135 14.43 -10.17 2.14
CA PRO A 135 14.06 -8.85 2.59
C PRO A 135 13.37 -8.08 1.48
N LEU A 136 12.15 -7.59 1.75
CA LEU A 136 11.48 -6.72 0.80
C LEU A 136 12.34 -5.47 0.60
N PRO A 137 12.45 -4.96 -0.65
CA PRO A 137 13.10 -3.68 -0.86
C PRO A 137 12.43 -2.64 0.03
N ALA A 138 13.23 -1.79 0.66
CA ALA A 138 12.68 -0.66 1.40
C ALA A 138 11.76 0.11 0.45
N PRO A 139 10.56 0.54 0.91
CA PRO A 139 9.71 1.36 0.08
C PRO A 139 10.55 2.55 -0.39
N THR A 140 10.70 2.68 -1.71
CA THR A 140 11.32 3.86 -2.28
C THR A 140 10.42 5.02 -1.87
N LEU A 141 10.91 5.86 -0.97
CA LEU A 141 10.28 7.15 -0.76
C LEU A 141 10.35 7.85 -2.12
N PRO A 142 9.25 8.45 -2.61
CA PRO A 142 9.34 9.35 -3.74
C PRO A 142 10.47 10.33 -3.44
N GLU A 143 11.32 10.60 -4.44
CA GLU A 143 12.34 11.63 -4.28
C GLU A 143 11.64 12.92 -3.85
N GLU A 144 12.26 13.74 -2.98
CA GLU A 144 11.58 14.90 -2.37
C GLU A 144 10.96 15.85 -3.41
N GLU A 145 11.48 15.83 -4.64
CA GLU A 145 10.97 16.58 -5.79
C GLU A 145 9.56 16.11 -6.23
N ASP A 146 9.28 14.80 -6.23
CA ASP A 146 7.96 14.23 -6.59
C ASP A 146 6.91 14.47 -5.50
N MET A 147 7.33 14.67 -4.24
CA MET A 147 6.42 14.94 -3.14
C MET A 147 5.78 16.34 -3.24
N ILE A 148 6.50 17.32 -3.78
CA ILE A 148 6.01 18.69 -3.95
C ILE A 148 4.88 18.73 -4.99
N ASP A 149 5.02 17.99 -6.09
CA ASP A 149 4.00 17.92 -7.15
C ASP A 149 2.73 17.20 -6.70
N ILE A 150 2.85 16.15 -5.88
CA ILE A 150 1.69 15.42 -5.33
C ILE A 150 0.90 16.28 -4.34
N LEU A 151 1.57 17.15 -3.58
CA LEU A 151 0.92 18.11 -2.65
C LEU A 151 0.22 19.25 -3.41
N LEU A 152 0.78 19.70 -4.53
CA LEU A 152 0.18 20.76 -5.37
C LEU A 152 -1.03 20.29 -6.18
N LEU A 153 -1.08 19.01 -6.58
CA LEU A 153 -2.19 18.45 -7.37
C LEU A 153 -3.46 18.11 -6.57
N LYS A 154 -3.39 18.06 -5.23
CA LYS A 154 -4.55 17.79 -4.35
C LYS A 154 -5.19 19.05 -3.76
N ALA A 155 -4.62 20.23 -3.98
CA ALA A 155 -5.38 21.46 -3.78
C ALA A 155 -6.48 21.53 -4.86
N PRO A 156 -7.75 21.76 -4.51
CA PRO A 156 -8.78 21.88 -5.52
C PRO A 156 -8.42 23.02 -6.47
N GLN A 157 -8.14 22.70 -7.74
CA GLN A 157 -8.09 23.70 -8.78
C GLN A 157 -9.52 24.19 -9.03
N GLU A 158 -9.97 25.14 -8.23
CA GLU A 158 -11.05 26.02 -8.64
C GLU A 158 -10.56 26.79 -9.87
N ARG A 159 -10.90 26.28 -11.05
CA ARG A 159 -10.77 26.98 -12.32
C ARG A 159 -11.72 28.18 -12.33
N GLY A 160 -11.29 29.27 -11.72
CA GLY A 160 -11.87 30.59 -11.92
C GLY A 160 -11.49 31.12 -13.29
N ILE A 161 -12.41 31.01 -14.24
CA ILE A 161 -12.42 31.81 -15.48
C ILE A 161 -12.57 33.28 -15.05
N PHE A 162 -11.46 34.03 -15.01
CA PHE A 162 -11.53 35.48 -14.79
C PHE A 162 -11.92 36.19 -16.09
N GLY A 163 -13.23 36.20 -16.34
CA GLY A 163 -13.89 37.25 -17.10
C GLY A 163 -14.05 38.48 -16.21
N SER A 164 -13.76 39.65 -16.77
CA SER A 164 -13.83 40.95 -16.12
C SER A 164 -15.21 41.24 -15.50
N GLY A 165 -15.19 41.57 -14.20
CA GLY A 165 -16.19 42.40 -13.55
C GLY A 165 -17.44 41.68 -13.06
N PHE A 166 -17.47 41.30 -11.77
CA PHE A 166 -18.70 41.31 -10.98
C PHE A 166 -18.36 41.41 -9.49
N ASN A 167 -18.83 42.49 -8.86
CA ASN A 167 -18.78 42.71 -7.42
C ASN A 167 -19.89 41.87 -6.78
N GLN A 168 -19.55 40.79 -6.08
CA GLN A 168 -20.51 40.14 -5.18
C GLN A 168 -19.83 39.70 -3.89
N LYS A 169 -20.21 40.37 -2.80
CA LYS A 169 -19.87 40.00 -1.42
C LYS A 169 -20.47 38.64 -1.12
N PHE A 170 -19.64 37.63 -0.91
CA PHE A 170 -20.02 36.44 -0.13
C PHE A 170 -19.48 36.61 1.29
N LYS A 171 -20.40 36.91 2.21
CA LYS A 171 -20.27 36.55 3.62
C LYS A 171 -20.71 35.10 3.71
N ASP A 172 -19.78 34.19 3.97
CA ASP A 172 -20.01 33.06 4.86
C ASP A 172 -18.69 32.37 5.16
N THR A 173 -18.27 32.51 6.41
CA THR A 173 -17.19 31.77 7.05
C THR A 173 -17.68 30.36 7.36
N SER A 174 -17.17 29.37 6.63
CA SER A 174 -17.04 28.01 7.18
C SER A 174 -15.56 27.68 7.23
N GLU A 175 -15.01 27.71 8.45
CA GLU A 175 -13.64 27.33 8.73
C GLU A 175 -13.45 25.83 8.46
N MET A 176 -12.69 25.48 7.43
CA MET A 176 -12.09 24.15 7.35
C MET A 176 -10.86 24.14 8.27
N ASN A 177 -11.03 23.60 9.48
CA ASN A 177 -9.89 23.27 10.35
C ASN A 177 -9.23 21.99 9.83
N MET A 178 -8.14 22.14 9.08
CA MET A 178 -7.25 21.03 8.73
C MET A 178 -6.13 20.96 9.78
N THR A 179 -6.19 19.99 10.69
CA THR A 179 -5.12 19.74 11.66
C THR A 179 -3.99 18.95 10.99
N LEU A 180 -2.88 19.62 10.69
CA LEU A 180 -1.68 19.00 10.14
C LEU A 180 -0.79 18.47 11.28
N GLY A 181 -0.92 17.19 11.61
CA GLY A 181 -0.03 16.52 12.57
C GLY A 181 1.27 16.07 11.89
N VAL A 182 2.32 16.90 11.94
CA VAL A 182 3.67 16.50 11.49
C VAL A 182 4.41 15.84 12.66
N LEU A 183 4.62 14.52 12.57
CA LEU A 183 5.46 13.78 13.51
C LEU A 183 6.93 13.98 13.14
N LYS A 184 7.57 15.01 13.71
CA LYS A 184 9.02 15.23 13.62
C LYS A 184 9.71 14.65 14.86
N ARG A 185 10.65 13.71 14.67
CA ARG A 185 11.79 13.57 15.60
C ARG A 185 12.88 14.55 15.15
N ALA A 186 13.35 15.35 16.10
CA ALA A 186 14.12 16.58 15.95
C ALA A 186 15.63 16.35 15.61
N PRO A 187 16.42 17.42 15.34
CA PRO A 187 16.75 18.41 16.37
C PRO A 187 16.19 19.82 16.12
N THR A 188 15.93 20.44 17.26
CA THR A 188 15.34 21.73 17.65
C THR A 188 15.35 22.89 16.64
N VAL A 189 14.16 23.34 16.25
CA VAL A 189 13.87 24.75 15.92
C VAL A 189 12.73 25.17 16.85
N ARG A 190 12.95 26.20 17.69
CA ARG A 190 11.88 26.79 18.51
C ARG A 190 11.15 27.85 17.68
N ILE A 191 9.87 27.62 17.43
CA ILE A 191 8.93 28.65 16.98
C ILE A 191 8.07 28.98 18.21
N THR A 192 8.20 30.18 18.75
CA THR A 192 7.66 30.50 20.08
C THR A 192 6.23 31.02 20.11
N GLU A 193 5.60 31.34 18.98
CA GLU A 193 4.16 31.64 18.91
C GLU A 193 3.74 31.80 17.44
N VAL A 194 2.59 31.24 17.04
CA VAL A 194 1.91 31.58 15.78
C VAL A 194 0.47 31.93 16.14
N THR A 195 0.21 33.22 16.28
CA THR A 195 -1.15 33.75 16.40
C THR A 195 -1.62 34.08 14.99
N VAL A 196 -2.57 33.31 14.47
CA VAL A 196 -3.18 33.59 13.17
C VAL A 196 -4.37 34.54 13.40
N THR A 197 -4.16 35.82 13.13
CA THR A 197 -5.22 36.80 12.94
C THR A 197 -5.00 37.48 11.61
N ALA A 198 -5.97 37.33 10.69
CA ALA A 198 -6.18 38.03 9.43
C ALA A 198 -4.97 38.16 8.47
N LEU A 199 -5.16 37.69 7.22
CA LEU A 199 -4.20 37.84 6.13
C LEU A 199 -3.77 39.30 5.93
N GLU A 200 -2.50 39.61 6.17
CA GLU A 200 -1.77 40.67 5.48
C GLU A 200 -0.68 40.04 4.61
N PHE A 201 -0.62 40.43 3.34
CA PHE A 201 0.42 40.03 2.40
C PHE A 201 1.76 40.64 2.82
N ALA A 202 2.69 39.83 3.33
CA ALA A 202 4.09 40.22 3.42
C ALA A 202 4.76 40.01 2.05
N ARG A 203 5.13 41.12 1.40
CA ARG A 203 6.11 41.14 0.31
C ARG A 203 7.44 40.62 0.86
N ILE A 204 8.04 39.65 0.19
CA ILE A 204 9.45 39.32 0.36
C ILE A 204 10.22 40.25 -0.59
N ASP A 205 10.80 41.31 -0.04
CA ASP A 205 11.77 42.14 -0.75
C ASP A 205 13.12 41.42 -0.76
N TRP A 206 13.64 41.15 -1.96
CA TRP A 206 15.01 40.69 -2.15
C TRP A 206 15.95 41.88 -1.99
N ALA A 207 16.58 42.02 -0.82
CA ALA A 207 17.68 42.96 -0.64
C ALA A 207 18.94 42.38 -1.29
N THR A 208 19.39 43.04 -2.36
CA THR A 208 20.72 42.96 -2.94
C THR A 208 21.79 43.31 -1.90
N GLN A 209 22.84 42.50 -1.80
CA GLN A 209 24.04 42.82 -1.05
C GLN A 209 24.68 44.12 -1.59
N PRO A 210 25.07 45.08 -0.72
CA PRO A 210 25.83 46.24 -1.15
C PRO A 210 27.33 45.90 -1.31
N ASP A 211 27.89 46.36 -2.42
CA ASP A 211 29.31 46.35 -2.75
C ASP A 211 30.15 47.07 -1.68
N ASP A 212 31.28 46.44 -1.33
CA ASP A 212 32.37 47.03 -0.56
C ASP A 212 33.48 47.42 -1.54
N LEU A 213 33.31 48.56 -2.23
CA LEU A 213 34.33 49.22 -3.05
C LEU A 213 34.18 50.75 -2.94
N ASP A 214 34.93 51.36 -2.01
CA ASP A 214 35.69 52.59 -2.29
C ASP A 214 36.54 53.03 -1.09
N THR A 215 37.79 52.56 -1.05
CA THR A 215 38.90 53.29 -0.44
C THR A 215 39.47 54.31 -1.42
N ILE A 216 39.09 55.57 -1.25
CA ILE A 216 39.96 56.76 -1.12
C ILE A 216 41.09 56.94 -2.17
N LYS A 217 40.80 57.83 -3.13
CA LYS A 217 41.55 59.05 -3.53
C LYS A 217 43.06 58.98 -3.83
N ASN A 218 43.37 59.09 -5.12
CA ASN A 218 44.37 59.96 -5.78
C ASN A 218 45.54 60.55 -4.96
N ARG A 219 46.77 60.16 -5.29
CA ARG A 219 47.90 61.09 -5.49
C ARG A 219 48.75 60.66 -6.69
N LYS A 220 49.20 61.70 -7.39
CA LYS A 220 50.26 61.74 -8.40
C LYS A 220 51.53 61.04 -7.94
#